data_AF-A0A3C0MC23-F1
#
_entry.id   AF-A0A3C0MC23-F1
#
_cell.length_a   1.000
_cell.length_b   1.000
_cell.length_c   1.000
_cell.angle_alpha   90.00
_cell.angle_beta   90.00
_cell.angle_gamma   90.00
#
_symmetry.space_group_name_H-M   'P 1'
#
loop_
_entity.id
_entity.type
_entity.pdbx_description
1 polymer ?
#
loop_
_entity_poly.entity_id
_entity_poly.type
_entity_poly.pdbx_seq_one_letter_code
_entity_poly.pdbx_strand_id
1 'polypeptide(L)' 'MREIVLDTETTGLEPEQGHRIIEIGCVELRNRTPTGKTFQQFIDPERDVPEEAYRISKISTEMLRGKP' A
#
# COMPACT_ATOMS: atom_id res chain seq x y z
N MET A 1 12.69 6.53 21.40
CA MET A 1 11.89 7.08 20.28
C MET A 1 11.12 5.93 19.64
N ARG A 2 9.82 6.13 19.35
CA ARG A 2 8.99 5.17 18.59
C ARG A 2 8.86 5.71 17.16
N GLU A 3 9.09 4.87 16.17
CA GLU A 3 9.11 5.23 14.75
C GLU A 3 8.26 4.21 13.98
N ILE A 4 7.65 4.63 12.88
CA ILE A 4 6.95 3.74 11.94
C ILE A 4 7.61 3.92 10.58
N VAL A 5 8.12 2.83 10.01
CA VAL A 5 8.48 2.79 8.59
C VAL A 5 7.21 2.47 7.83
N LEU A 6 6.89 3.32 6.86
CA LEU A 6 5.70 3.24 6.02
C LEU A 6 6.14 3.04 4.58
N ASP A 7 5.48 2.11 3.92
CA ASP A 7 5.53 1.90 2.48
C ASP A 7 4.09 1.83 1.94
N THR A 8 3.89 2.32 0.72
CA THR A 8 2.56 2.33 0.08
C THR A 8 2.68 1.96 -1.38
N GLU A 9 1.80 1.07 -1.82
CA GLU A 9 1.61 0.79 -3.23
C GLU A 9 0.41 1.59 -3.74
N THR A 10 0.48 2.01 -5.01
CA THR A 10 -0.54 2.86 -5.62
C THR A 10 -0.90 2.38 -7.01
N THR A 11 -2.07 2.77 -7.49
CA THR A 11 -2.45 2.63 -8.90
C THR A 11 -1.60 3.49 -9.85
N GLY A 12 -0.68 4.33 -9.35
CA GLY A 12 0.18 5.25 -10.09
C GLY A 12 0.62 6.44 -9.22
N LEU A 13 1.54 7.26 -9.73
CA LEU A 13 2.32 8.19 -8.89
C LEU A 13 1.63 9.53 -8.58
N GLU A 14 0.73 10.00 -9.44
CA GLU A 14 0.18 11.37 -9.40
C GLU A 14 -1.27 11.39 -8.87
N PRO A 15 -1.52 11.82 -7.62
CA PRO A 15 -2.87 11.87 -7.03
C PRO A 15 -3.84 12.75 -7.82
N GLU A 16 -3.35 13.82 -8.45
CA GLU A 16 -4.12 14.75 -9.27
C GLU A 16 -4.71 14.08 -10.52
N GLN A 17 -4.12 12.94 -10.95
CA GLN A 17 -4.64 12.09 -12.03
C GLN A 17 -5.64 11.03 -11.53
N GLY A 18 -6.03 11.12 -10.25
CA GLY A 18 -6.98 10.22 -9.61
C GLY A 18 -6.37 8.89 -9.16
N HIS A 19 -5.04 8.77 -9.13
CA HIS A 19 -4.39 7.58 -8.59
C HIS A 19 -4.66 7.43 -7.09
N ARG A 20 -4.88 6.20 -6.66
CA ARG A 20 -5.23 5.83 -5.30
C ARG A 20 -4.27 4.80 -4.72
N ILE A 21 -4.17 4.79 -3.39
CA ILE A 21 -3.43 3.78 -2.62
C ILE A 21 -4.16 2.44 -2.74
N ILE A 22 -3.38 1.37 -2.87
CA ILE A 22 -3.89 -0.01 -2.94
C ILE A 22 -3.34 -0.89 -1.80
N GLU A 23 -2.23 -0.49 -1.18
CA GLU A 23 -1.67 -1.16 -0.01
C GLU A 23 -1.01 -0.15 0.93
N ILE A 24 -1.13 -0.39 2.24
CA ILE A 24 -0.37 0.27 3.29
C ILE A 24 0.40 -0.80 4.06
N GLY A 25 1.73 -0.70 4.05
CA GLY A 25 2.65 -1.55 4.81
C GLY A 25 3.39 -0.75 5.88
N CYS A 26 3.33 -1.20 7.13
CA CYS A 26 3.99 -0.54 8.26
C CYS A 26 4.81 -1.50 9.10
N VAL A 27 5.99 -1.06 9.53
CA VAL A 27 6.83 -1.74 10.53
C VAL A 27 7.11 -0.79 11.69
N GLU A 28 6.77 -1.20 12.91
CA GLU A 28 7.09 -0.42 14.11
C GLU A 28 8.54 -0.64 14.56
N LEU A 29 9.27 0.46 14.73
CA LEU A 29 10.60 0.47 15.33
C LEU A 29 10.60 1.13 16.71
N ARG A 30 11.49 0.65 17.59
CA ARG A 30 11.92 1.37 18.80
C ARG A 30 13.41 1.61 18.71
N ASN A 31 13.81 2.87 18.77
CA ASN A 31 15.21 3.28 18.64
C ASN A 31 15.88 2.62 17.42
N ARG A 32 15.22 2.67 16.26
CA ARG A 32 15.67 2.08 14.98
C ARG A 32 15.77 0.55 14.95
N THR A 33 15.30 -0.16 15.98
CA THR A 33 15.20 -1.64 16.00
C THR A 33 13.77 -2.10 15.75
N PRO A 34 13.52 -3.05 14.84
CA PRO A 34 12.19 -3.62 14.63
C PRO A 34 11.62 -4.24 15.90
N THR A 35 10.38 -3.88 16.23
CA THR A 35 9.68 -4.42 17.40
C THR A 35 8.97 -5.75 17.11
N GLY A 36 8.87 -6.13 15.83
CA GLY A 36 8.08 -7.27 15.36
C GLY A 36 6.60 -6.94 15.12
N LYS A 37 6.11 -5.76 15.51
CA LYS A 37 4.76 -5.34 15.13
C LYS A 37 4.75 -4.80 13.71
N THR A 38 3.84 -5.34 12.92
CA THR A 38 3.58 -4.93 11.55
C THR A 38 2.10 -4.62 11.36
N PHE A 39 1.79 -3.84 10.35
CA PHE A 39 0.44 -3.63 9.86
C PHE A 39 0.49 -3.69 8.33
N GLN A 40 -0.44 -4.43 7.74
CA GLN A 40 -0.57 -4.57 6.30
C GLN A 40 -2.05 -4.53 5.96
N GLN A 41 -2.43 -3.63 5.05
CA GLN A 41 -3.81 -3.44 4.65
C GLN A 41 -3.88 -3.21 3.14
N PHE A 42 -4.66 -4.05 2.46
CA PHE A 42 -5.09 -3.81 1.09
C PHE A 42 -6.34 -2.96 1.08
N ILE A 43 -6.48 -2.07 0.10
CA ILE A 43 -7.57 -1.10 0.01
C ILE A 43 -8.20 -1.22 -1.38
N ASP A 44 -9.54 -1.22 -1.45
CA ASP A 44 -10.23 -1.12 -2.73
C ASP A 44 -10.07 0.32 -3.25
N PRO A 45 -9.35 0.56 -4.36
CA PRO A 45 -9.21 1.90 -4.87
C PRO A 45 -10.48 2.41 -5.56
N GLU A 46 -11.55 1.60 -5.66
CA GLU A 46 -12.79 1.89 -6.38
C GLU A 46 -12.53 2.21 -7.87
N ARG A 47 -11.47 1.64 -8.42
CA ARG A 47 -11.05 1.74 -9.82
C ARG A 47 -10.18 0.55 -10.21
N ASP A 48 -9.90 0.41 -11.50
CA ASP A 48 -8.95 -0.61 -11.96
C ASP A 48 -7.51 -0.23 -11.61
N VAL A 49 -6.71 -1.24 -11.25
CA VAL A 49 -5.25 -1.14 -11.14
C VAL A 49 -4.66 -1.18 -12.55
N PRO A 50 -3.91 -0.15 -12.97
CA PRO A 50 -3.25 -0.15 -14.27
C PRO A 50 -2.21 -1.27 -14.39
N GLU A 51 -2.02 -1.77 -15.61
CA GLU A 51 -1.12 -2.88 -15.91
C GLU A 51 0.33 -2.59 -15.50
N GLU A 52 0.79 -1.34 -15.63
CA GLU A 52 2.11 -0.91 -15.17
C GLU A 52 2.28 -1.05 -13.64
N ALA A 53 1.26 -0.69 -12.87
CA ALA A 53 1.27 -0.82 -11.41
C ALA A 53 1.20 -2.29 -11.01
N TYR A 54 0.39 -3.09 -11.70
CA TYR A 54 0.33 -4.55 -11.50
C TYR A 54 1.67 -5.22 -11.83
N ARG A 55 2.38 -4.82 -12.88
CA ARG A 55 3.67 -5.43 -13.23
C ARG A 55 4.73 -5.25 -12.15
N ILE A 56 4.64 -4.20 -11.36
CA ILE A 56 5.57 -3.90 -10.26
C ILE A 56 5.11 -4.58 -8.97
N SER A 57 3.93 -4.21 -8.47
CA SER A 57 3.40 -4.64 -7.16
C SER A 57 2.83 -6.07 -7.17
N LYS A 58 2.44 -6.58 -8.34
CA LYS A 58 1.67 -7.83 -8.52
C LYS A 58 0.29 -7.81 -7.88
N ILE A 59 -0.24 -6.64 -7.56
CA ILE A 59 -1.57 -6.47 -6.97
C ILE A 59 -2.60 -6.21 -8.07
N SER A 60 -3.59 -7.09 -8.23
CA SER A 60 -4.64 -6.95 -9.26
C SER A 60 -5.92 -6.33 -8.69
N THR A 61 -6.74 -5.76 -9.58
CA THR A 61 -8.06 -5.20 -9.22
C THR A 61 -8.94 -6.24 -8.52
N GLU A 62 -8.91 -7.50 -8.95
CA GLU A 62 -9.72 -8.58 -8.37
C GLU A 62 -9.33 -8.87 -6.92
N MET A 63 -8.05 -8.75 -6.56
CA MET A 63 -7.61 -8.92 -5.18
C MET A 63 -8.06 -7.79 -4.26
N LEU A 64 -8.22 -6.58 -4.81
CA LEU A 64 -8.56 -5.38 -4.05
C LEU A 64 -10.06 -5.13 -3.94
N ARG A 65 -10.87 -5.70 -4.84
CA ARG A 65 -12.31 -5.47 -4.85
C ARG A 65 -12.97 -5.84 -3.52
N GLY A 66 -13.65 -4.90 -2.90
CA GLY A 66 -14.33 -5.04 -1.61
C GLY A 66 -13.40 -5.10 -0.40
N LYS A 67 -12.11 -4.82 -0.56
CA LYS A 67 -11.23 -4.55 0.59
C LYS A 67 -11.64 -3.24 1.27
N PRO A 68 -11.47 -3.14 2.59
CA PRO A 68 -11.92 -1.99 3.35
C PRO A 68 -11.17 -0.71 2.98
#